data_AF-A0A2P5VLH9-F1
#
_entry.id   AF-A0A2P5VLH9-F1
#
_cell.length_a   1.000
_cell.length_b   1.000
_cell.length_c   1.000
_cell.angle_alpha   90.00
_cell.angle_beta   90.00
_cell.angle_gamma   90.00
#
_symmetry.space_group_name_H-M   'P 1'
#
loop_
_entity.id
_entity.type
_entity.pdbx_description
1 polymer ?
#
loop_
_entity_poly.entity_id
_entity_poly.type
_entity_poly.pdbx_seq_one_letter_code
_entity_poly.pdbx_strand_id
1 'polypeptide(L)'
;MYAAISRSKPPIPLQRLRGSARVCFAGRENRLTDLYQTNPCRVFLPRRPGGKVEAVLLNTAGGITDGDELDYAVCTADGAHVVVTTQAAEKIYRSRGDDCLVRNRLQVINGAFLEWLPQETILFDGAVLTRKIDIRVDTDSRLLAMDWLILGRLARGEHLRQAAIHDQWRLRRDSQLIWADDFRLNGDVEALRHRRSLLDGAHAIATIIYVAPDAPDLLETARCTLRNAECRAGVSEHAGMLICRILGPDNISLRRDVEAFLATFRAALYGYPAPLPRVWAC
;
A
#
# COMPACT_ATOMS: atom_id res chain seq x y z
N MET A 1 -13.61 -56.24 22.25
CA MET A 1 -14.23 -54.99 21.76
C MET A 1 -13.09 -54.07 21.32
N TYR A 2 -12.72 -54.08 20.04
CA TYR A 2 -11.61 -53.26 19.53
C TYR A 2 -12.18 -51.90 19.09
N ALA A 3 -11.83 -50.84 19.83
CA ALA A 3 -12.15 -49.48 19.43
C ALA A 3 -11.25 -49.07 18.25
N ALA A 4 -11.85 -48.81 17.10
CA ALA A 4 -11.15 -48.26 15.95
C ALA A 4 -10.80 -46.80 16.25
N ILE A 5 -9.51 -46.53 16.48
CA ILE A 5 -8.98 -45.17 16.54
C ILE A 5 -9.03 -44.62 15.10
N SER A 6 -10.01 -43.76 14.83
CA SER A 6 -10.06 -42.98 13.60
C SER A 6 -8.81 -42.10 13.55
N ARG A 7 -7.83 -42.49 12.73
CA ARG A 7 -6.68 -41.65 12.42
C ARG A 7 -7.22 -40.47 11.61
N SER A 8 -7.26 -39.28 12.22
CA SER A 8 -7.57 -38.04 11.51
C SER A 8 -6.66 -37.96 10.28
N LYS A 9 -7.25 -37.89 9.08
CA LYS A 9 -6.48 -37.69 7.85
C LYS A 9 -5.61 -36.43 8.03
N PRO A 10 -4.32 -36.46 7.66
CA PRO A 10 -3.52 -35.24 7.64
C PRO A 10 -4.22 -34.23 6.72
N PRO A 11 -4.23 -32.94 7.10
CA PRO A 11 -4.89 -31.92 6.29
C PRO A 11 -4.32 -31.95 4.87
N ILE A 12 -5.20 -31.93 3.87
CA ILE A 12 -4.79 -31.88 2.47
C ILE A 12 -4.09 -30.53 2.27
N PRO A 13 -2.83 -30.51 1.78
CA PRO A 13 -2.17 -29.27 1.44
C PRO A 13 -3.00 -28.56 0.38
N LEU A 14 -3.55 -27.39 0.71
CA LEU A 14 -4.22 -26.58 -0.29
C LEU A 14 -3.17 -25.93 -1.20
N GLN A 15 -3.51 -25.77 -2.47
CA GLN A 15 -2.68 -25.03 -3.41
C GLN A 15 -2.56 -23.57 -2.93
N ARG A 16 -1.32 -23.09 -2.81
CA ARG A 16 -0.99 -21.72 -2.46
C ARG A 16 -0.47 -20.95 -3.64
N LEU A 17 -0.82 -19.68 -3.68
CA LEU A 17 -0.36 -18.74 -4.69
C LEU A 17 1.01 -18.22 -4.26
N ARG A 18 1.99 -18.39 -5.15
CA ARG A 18 3.31 -17.77 -5.04
C ARG A 18 3.58 -17.01 -6.32
N GLY A 19 3.22 -15.73 -6.29
CA GLY A 19 3.28 -14.85 -7.45
C GLY A 19 4.31 -13.75 -7.27
N SER A 20 4.87 -13.30 -8.37
CA SER A 20 5.74 -12.14 -8.35
C SER A 20 5.52 -11.28 -9.59
N ALA A 21 5.64 -9.97 -9.45
CA ALA A 21 5.72 -9.02 -10.55
C ALA A 21 6.85 -8.02 -10.30
N ARG A 22 7.69 -7.82 -11.31
CA ARG A 22 8.77 -6.83 -11.31
C ARG A 22 8.66 -5.97 -12.55
N VAL A 23 8.74 -4.66 -12.37
CA VAL A 23 8.72 -3.69 -13.47
C VAL A 23 9.74 -2.60 -13.20
N CYS A 24 10.57 -2.30 -14.20
CA CYS A 24 11.64 -1.31 -14.07
C CYS A 24 11.59 -0.30 -15.22
N PHE A 25 11.81 0.97 -14.91
CA PHE A 25 11.85 2.06 -15.87
C PHE A 25 13.10 2.92 -15.68
N ALA A 26 13.65 3.43 -16.79
CA ALA A 26 14.79 4.33 -16.77
C ALA A 26 14.70 5.41 -17.86
N GLY A 27 15.39 6.52 -17.64
CA GLY A 27 15.48 7.63 -18.59
C GLY A 27 14.26 8.55 -18.55
N ARG A 28 14.44 9.79 -19.02
CA ARG A 28 13.37 10.81 -19.05
C ARG A 28 12.20 10.43 -19.95
N GLU A 29 12.44 9.54 -20.91
CA GLU A 29 11.41 8.93 -21.76
C GLU A 29 10.63 7.80 -21.07
N ASN A 30 10.98 7.45 -19.82
CA ASN A 30 10.37 6.37 -19.03
C ASN A 30 10.41 5.01 -19.75
N ARG A 31 11.58 4.65 -20.30
CA ARG A 31 11.75 3.41 -21.04
C ARG A 31 11.61 2.22 -20.10
N LEU A 32 10.77 1.26 -20.45
CA LEU A 32 10.68 -0.04 -19.77
C LEU A 32 12.00 -0.80 -19.98
N THR A 33 12.72 -1.07 -18.89
CA THR A 33 14.03 -1.77 -18.92
C THR A 33 13.93 -3.22 -18.48
N ASP A 34 12.94 -3.55 -17.66
CA ASP A 34 12.69 -4.92 -17.21
C ASP A 34 11.21 -5.12 -16.89
N LEU A 35 10.70 -6.30 -17.24
CA LEU A 35 9.35 -6.73 -16.92
C LEU A 35 9.37 -8.24 -16.68
N TYR A 36 9.00 -8.64 -15.47
CA TYR A 36 8.84 -10.04 -15.07
C TYR A 36 7.53 -10.23 -14.33
N GLN A 37 6.83 -11.33 -14.58
CA GLN A 37 5.56 -11.62 -13.91
C GLN A 37 5.24 -13.12 -13.90
N THR A 38 4.66 -13.59 -12.81
CA THR A 38 4.15 -14.96 -12.63
C THR A 38 2.77 -14.94 -12.02
N ASN A 39 1.98 -16.00 -12.22
CA ASN A 39 0.64 -16.10 -11.62
C ASN A 39 0.68 -15.98 -10.09
N PRO A 40 -0.25 -15.26 -9.46
CA PRO A 40 -1.35 -14.48 -10.07
C PRO A 40 -1.00 -13.02 -10.39
N CYS A 41 0.24 -12.59 -10.14
CA CYS A 41 0.68 -11.22 -10.34
C CYS A 41 0.80 -10.86 -11.83
N ARG A 42 0.28 -9.67 -12.21
CA ARG A 42 0.40 -9.09 -13.55
C ARG A 42 0.71 -7.61 -13.50
N VAL A 43 1.34 -7.11 -14.56
CA VAL A 43 1.58 -5.69 -14.79
C VAL A 43 0.91 -5.30 -16.11
N PHE A 44 0.04 -4.30 -16.05
CA PHE A 44 -0.61 -3.71 -17.22
C PHE A 44 -0.11 -2.28 -17.42
N LEU A 45 0.31 -1.96 -18.65
CA LEU A 45 0.90 -0.67 -19.02
C LEU A 45 -0.03 0.06 -20.01
N PRO A 46 -1.04 0.80 -19.54
CA PRO A 46 -1.92 1.56 -20.43
C PRO A 46 -1.14 2.59 -21.24
N ARG A 47 -1.33 2.60 -22.56
CA ARG A 47 -0.72 3.61 -23.45
C ARG A 47 -1.49 4.92 -23.32
N ARG A 48 -0.78 6.01 -23.00
CA ARG A 48 -1.32 7.38 -23.04
C ARG A 48 -0.43 8.28 -23.87
N PRO A 49 -0.93 8.85 -24.98
CA PRO A 49 -0.19 9.88 -25.71
C PRO A 49 0.10 11.07 -24.78
N GLY A 50 1.38 11.42 -24.61
CA GLY A 50 1.83 12.58 -23.82
C GLY A 50 1.63 12.50 -22.30
N GLY A 51 1.14 11.37 -21.78
CA GLY A 51 0.96 11.16 -20.34
C GLY A 51 2.21 10.57 -19.67
N LYS A 52 2.31 10.74 -18.35
CA LYS A 52 3.26 9.99 -17.52
C LYS A 52 2.99 8.48 -17.64
N VAL A 53 4.03 7.67 -17.47
CA VAL A 53 3.87 6.21 -17.50
C VAL A 53 3.09 5.77 -16.27
N GLU A 54 1.99 5.07 -16.50
CA GLU A 54 1.20 4.41 -15.47
C GLU A 54 1.45 2.90 -15.57
N ALA A 55 1.86 2.26 -14.47
CA ALA A 55 1.91 0.82 -14.35
C ALA A 55 0.85 0.34 -13.36
N VAL A 56 -0.05 -0.53 -13.84
CA VAL A 56 -1.15 -1.07 -13.05
C VAL A 56 -0.80 -2.50 -12.66
N LEU A 57 -0.63 -2.74 -11.36
CA LEU A 57 -0.41 -4.07 -10.79
C LEU A 57 -1.77 -4.76 -10.56
N LEU A 58 -1.80 -6.06 -10.83
CA LEU A 58 -3.01 -6.87 -10.67
C LEU A 58 -2.69 -8.18 -9.97
N ASN A 59 -3.58 -8.58 -9.05
CA ASN A 59 -3.69 -9.94 -8.53
C ASN A 59 -4.89 -10.61 -9.23
N THR A 60 -4.63 -11.56 -10.13
CA THR A 60 -5.69 -12.25 -10.88
C THR A 60 -6.46 -13.29 -10.07
N ALA A 61 -6.07 -13.56 -8.81
CA ALA A 61 -6.76 -14.53 -7.95
C ALA A 61 -8.00 -13.94 -7.24
N GLY A 62 -8.19 -12.62 -7.25
CA GLY A 62 -9.35 -11.97 -6.62
C GLY A 62 -9.25 -11.80 -5.09
N GLY A 63 -8.07 -12.11 -4.53
CA GLY A 63 -7.65 -11.81 -3.15
C GLY A 63 -6.60 -12.82 -2.68
N ILE A 64 -6.30 -12.79 -1.37
CA ILE A 64 -5.19 -13.52 -0.75
C ILE A 64 -5.73 -14.34 0.43
N THR A 65 -5.31 -15.60 0.51
CA THR A 65 -5.67 -16.55 1.57
C THR A 65 -4.44 -17.01 2.37
N ASP A 66 -4.67 -17.76 3.45
CA ASP A 66 -3.61 -18.29 4.31
C ASP A 66 -2.53 -19.04 3.51
N GLY A 67 -1.26 -18.71 3.72
CA GLY A 67 -0.11 -19.33 3.05
C GLY A 67 0.21 -18.80 1.64
N ASP A 68 -0.55 -17.84 1.12
CA ASP A 68 -0.23 -17.19 -0.15
C ASP A 68 0.91 -16.15 0.03
N GLU A 69 1.78 -16.04 -0.98
CA GLU A 69 2.89 -15.09 -1.04
C GLU A 69 2.86 -14.30 -2.36
N LEU A 70 2.75 -12.98 -2.28
CA LEU A 70 2.84 -12.08 -3.42
C LEU A 70 4.04 -11.13 -3.29
N ASP A 71 4.86 -11.06 -4.32
CA ASP A 71 6.07 -10.23 -4.36
C ASP A 71 6.03 -9.21 -5.50
N TYR A 72 5.87 -7.93 -5.16
CA TYR A 72 5.93 -6.81 -6.10
C TYR A 72 7.27 -6.09 -5.98
N ALA A 73 7.89 -5.79 -7.13
CA ALA A 73 9.11 -5.00 -7.21
C ALA A 73 8.99 -3.92 -8.28
N VAL A 74 9.31 -2.68 -7.92
CA VAL A 74 9.30 -1.54 -8.83
C VAL A 74 10.65 -0.84 -8.73
N CYS A 75 11.28 -0.59 -9.88
CA CYS A 75 12.48 0.23 -9.96
C CYS A 75 12.26 1.41 -10.91
N THR A 76 12.63 2.60 -10.47
CA THR A 76 12.62 3.82 -11.30
C THR A 76 14.00 4.46 -11.21
N ALA A 77 14.64 4.69 -12.35
CA ALA A 77 16.03 5.16 -12.42
C ALA A 77 16.22 6.28 -13.45
N ASP A 78 17.38 6.94 -13.39
CA ASP A 78 17.90 7.84 -14.42
C ASP A 78 16.91 8.95 -14.84
N GLY A 79 16.30 9.60 -13.84
CA GLY A 79 15.34 10.67 -14.05
C GLY A 79 13.96 10.25 -14.60
N ALA A 80 13.66 8.94 -14.64
CA ALA A 80 12.32 8.47 -14.99
C ALA A 80 11.28 8.91 -13.95
N HIS A 81 10.07 9.19 -14.43
CA HIS A 81 8.89 9.52 -13.63
C HIS A 81 7.75 8.54 -13.92
N VAL A 82 7.43 7.67 -12.95
CA VAL A 82 6.44 6.60 -13.10
C VAL A 82 5.42 6.62 -11.97
N VAL A 83 4.15 6.43 -12.32
CA VAL A 83 3.07 6.20 -11.37
C VAL A 83 2.69 4.73 -11.38
N VAL A 84 2.73 4.08 -10.22
CA VAL A 84 2.34 2.69 -10.02
C VAL A 84 1.11 2.63 -9.13
N THR A 85 0.13 1.85 -9.53
CA THR A 85 -1.14 1.66 -8.81
C THR A 85 -1.58 0.21 -8.90
N THR A 86 -2.55 -0.21 -8.11
CA THR A 86 -3.26 -1.48 -8.33
C THR A 86 -4.61 -1.22 -8.99
N GLN A 87 -5.18 -2.24 -9.64
CA GLN A 87 -6.47 -2.12 -10.34
C GLN A 87 -7.68 -2.18 -9.40
N ALA A 88 -7.57 -2.90 -8.28
CA ALA A 88 -8.65 -3.11 -7.34
C ALA A 88 -8.12 -3.25 -5.92
N ALA A 89 -9.03 -3.11 -4.96
CA ALA A 89 -8.74 -3.39 -3.58
C ALA A 89 -8.23 -4.82 -3.37
N GLU A 90 -7.13 -4.96 -2.64
CA GLU A 90 -6.60 -6.26 -2.23
C GLU A 90 -7.48 -6.80 -1.11
N LYS A 91 -7.91 -8.06 -1.21
CA LYS A 91 -8.80 -8.67 -0.21
C LYS A 91 -8.04 -9.73 0.55
N ILE A 92 -7.92 -9.57 1.86
CA ILE A 92 -7.34 -10.60 2.73
C ILE A 92 -8.48 -11.41 3.33
N TYR A 93 -8.61 -12.65 2.88
CA TYR A 93 -9.62 -13.58 3.35
C TYR A 93 -9.25 -14.15 4.72
N ARG A 94 -10.25 -14.78 5.35
CA ARG A 94 -10.07 -15.54 6.60
C ARG A 94 -8.96 -16.57 6.47
N SER A 95 -8.04 -16.56 7.43
CA SER A 95 -7.01 -17.57 7.56
C SER A 95 -7.50 -18.80 8.32
N ARG A 96 -6.85 -19.94 8.07
CA ARG A 96 -7.03 -21.20 8.81
C ARG A 96 -5.86 -21.52 9.75
N GLY A 97 -4.88 -20.61 9.86
CA GLY A 97 -3.76 -20.75 10.79
C GLY A 97 -2.43 -20.17 10.28
N ASP A 98 -2.23 -20.13 8.96
CA ASP A 98 -1.01 -19.59 8.36
C ASP A 98 -1.16 -18.10 7.99
N ASP A 99 -0.04 -17.38 8.01
CA ASP A 99 0.06 -16.03 7.48
C ASP A 99 -0.04 -16.03 5.95
N CYS A 100 -0.67 -15.00 5.39
CA CYS A 100 -0.36 -14.58 4.03
C CYS A 100 0.68 -13.48 4.03
N LEU A 101 1.46 -13.39 2.94
CA LEU A 101 2.59 -12.47 2.84
C LEU A 101 2.55 -11.63 1.57
N VAL A 102 2.56 -10.31 1.75
CA VAL A 102 2.70 -9.36 0.64
C VAL A 102 4.01 -8.59 0.81
N ARG A 103 4.90 -8.66 -0.18
CA ARG A 103 6.15 -7.89 -0.18
C ARG A 103 6.13 -6.87 -1.32
N ASN A 104 6.30 -5.60 -0.98
CA ASN A 104 6.44 -4.49 -1.90
C ASN A 104 7.86 -3.96 -1.80
N ARG A 105 8.63 -4.04 -2.90
CA ARG A 105 10.00 -3.52 -2.97
C ARG A 105 10.05 -2.36 -3.93
N LEU A 106 10.35 -1.18 -3.42
CA LEU A 106 10.38 0.06 -4.20
C LEU A 106 11.82 0.59 -4.24
N GLN A 107 12.34 0.84 -5.44
CA GLN A 107 13.66 1.40 -5.64
C GLN A 107 13.57 2.64 -6.53
N VAL A 108 14.10 3.76 -6.05
CA VAL A 108 14.13 5.03 -6.78
C VAL A 108 15.55 5.58 -6.72
N ILE A 109 16.22 5.67 -7.87
CA ILE A 109 17.66 6.00 -7.93
C ILE A 109 17.96 7.01 -9.03
N ASN A 110 19.11 7.66 -8.95
CA ASN A 110 19.64 8.57 -9.99
C ASN A 110 18.62 9.65 -10.42
N GLY A 111 18.10 10.42 -9.46
CA GLY A 111 17.20 11.54 -9.71
C GLY A 111 15.80 11.17 -10.22
N ALA A 112 15.39 9.90 -10.09
CA ALA A 112 14.09 9.43 -10.53
C ALA A 112 12.95 9.85 -9.59
N PHE A 113 11.71 9.74 -10.08
CA PHE A 113 10.50 9.95 -9.31
C PHE A 113 9.54 8.75 -9.44
N LEU A 114 9.28 8.06 -8.33
CA LEU A 114 8.24 7.04 -8.23
C LEU A 114 7.04 7.54 -7.44
N GLU A 115 5.85 7.26 -7.95
CA GLU A 115 4.59 7.39 -7.19
C GLU A 115 3.98 6.00 -7.00
N TRP A 116 3.91 5.52 -5.76
CA TRP A 116 3.31 4.24 -5.37
C TRP A 116 1.94 4.50 -4.72
N LEU A 117 0.88 4.35 -5.51
CA LEU A 117 -0.49 4.73 -5.18
C LEU A 117 -1.45 3.52 -5.33
N PRO A 118 -1.29 2.43 -4.56
CA PRO A 118 -2.17 1.26 -4.65
C PRO A 118 -3.59 1.57 -4.15
N GLN A 119 -4.57 0.81 -4.64
CA GLN A 119 -5.91 0.72 -4.02
C GLN A 119 -5.83 0.06 -2.63
N GLU A 120 -6.92 0.14 -1.88
CA GLU A 120 -6.96 -0.24 -0.47
C GLU A 120 -6.79 -1.75 -0.24
N THR A 121 -6.28 -2.11 0.93
CA THR A 121 -6.31 -3.50 1.41
C THR A 121 -7.48 -3.67 2.39
N ILE A 122 -8.42 -4.55 2.06
CA ILE A 122 -9.61 -4.85 2.85
C ILE A 122 -9.41 -6.17 3.59
N LEU A 123 -9.50 -6.11 4.92
CA LEU A 123 -9.34 -7.26 5.80
C LEU A 123 -10.70 -7.86 6.14
N PHE A 124 -10.85 -9.17 5.93
CA PHE A 124 -12.07 -9.89 6.32
C PHE A 124 -11.91 -10.46 7.73
N ASP A 125 -13.03 -10.81 8.36
CA ASP A 125 -12.99 -11.41 9.70
C ASP A 125 -12.22 -12.75 9.73
N GLY A 126 -11.20 -12.79 10.57
CA GLY A 126 -10.22 -13.86 10.70
C GLY A 126 -9.00 -13.74 9.77
N ALA A 127 -8.78 -12.59 9.13
CA ALA A 127 -7.61 -12.35 8.28
C ALA A 127 -6.28 -12.42 9.07
N VAL A 128 -5.25 -12.99 8.45
CA VAL A 128 -3.88 -13.01 8.97
C VAL A 128 -2.94 -12.51 7.87
N LEU A 129 -2.46 -11.27 8.00
CA LEU A 129 -1.63 -10.58 7.01
C LEU A 129 -0.29 -10.19 7.63
N THR A 130 0.79 -10.61 6.97
CA THR A 130 2.09 -9.95 7.09
C THR A 130 2.37 -9.18 5.79
N ARG A 131 2.59 -7.87 5.90
CA ARG A 131 2.95 -7.00 4.77
C ARG A 131 4.28 -6.31 5.03
N LYS A 132 5.13 -6.30 4.01
CA LYS A 132 6.47 -5.69 4.06
C LYS A 132 6.63 -4.72 2.90
N ILE A 133 6.92 -3.48 3.22
CA ILE A 133 7.18 -2.40 2.26
C ILE A 133 8.62 -1.96 2.48
N ASP A 134 9.51 -2.44 1.62
CA ASP A 134 10.93 -2.15 1.63
C ASP A 134 11.25 -1.12 0.55
N ILE A 135 11.73 0.04 0.98
CA ILE A 135 11.93 1.21 0.11
C ILE A 135 13.40 1.62 0.15
N ARG A 136 13.97 1.85 -1.03
CA ARG A 136 15.28 2.48 -1.23
C ARG A 136 15.13 3.69 -2.14
N VAL A 137 15.56 4.85 -1.66
CA VAL A 137 15.54 6.11 -2.41
C VAL A 137 16.91 6.74 -2.34
N ASP A 138 17.48 7.17 -3.46
CA ASP A 138 18.73 7.94 -3.43
C ASP A 138 18.47 9.39 -3.00
N THR A 139 19.49 10.06 -2.46
CA THR A 139 19.36 11.44 -1.93
C THR A 139 18.80 12.45 -2.94
N ASP A 140 19.04 12.25 -4.25
CA ASP A 140 18.54 13.12 -5.33
C ASP A 140 17.17 12.70 -5.90
N SER A 141 16.63 11.57 -5.44
CA SER A 141 15.42 10.95 -5.96
C SER A 141 14.18 11.34 -5.16
N ARG A 142 13.01 11.14 -5.78
CA ARG A 142 11.71 11.51 -5.22
C ARG A 142 10.79 10.29 -5.10
N LEU A 143 10.08 10.18 -3.99
CA LEU A 143 9.08 9.14 -3.79
C LEU A 143 7.82 9.75 -3.17
N LEU A 144 6.66 9.48 -3.76
CA LEU A 144 5.36 9.61 -3.11
C LEU A 144 4.79 8.20 -2.97
N ALA A 145 4.64 7.69 -1.76
CA ALA A 145 4.14 6.33 -1.55
C ALA A 145 3.02 6.34 -0.53
N MET A 146 2.07 5.42 -0.67
CA MET A 146 1.07 5.18 0.36
C MET A 146 0.68 3.72 0.47
N ASP A 147 0.08 3.40 1.60
CA ASP A 147 -0.74 2.21 1.79
C ASP A 147 -1.85 2.53 2.79
N TRP A 148 -2.90 1.73 2.75
CA TRP A 148 -4.11 1.91 3.52
C TRP A 148 -4.83 0.59 3.76
N LEU A 149 -5.38 0.48 4.97
CA LEU A 149 -6.05 -0.70 5.49
C LEU A 149 -7.50 -0.35 5.84
N ILE A 150 -8.42 -1.19 5.38
CA ILE A 150 -9.83 -1.17 5.76
C ILE A 150 -10.12 -2.37 6.67
N LEU A 151 -10.60 -2.08 7.88
CA LEU A 151 -10.85 -3.05 8.94
C LEU A 151 -12.29 -3.58 8.85
N GLY A 152 -12.48 -4.63 8.05
CA GLY A 152 -13.79 -5.26 7.83
C GLY A 152 -14.55 -4.70 6.63
N ARG A 153 -15.59 -5.43 6.21
CA ARG A 153 -16.51 -4.98 5.15
C ARG A 153 -17.74 -4.30 5.75
N LEU A 154 -17.56 -3.08 6.24
CA LEU A 154 -18.62 -2.29 6.89
C LEU A 154 -19.89 -2.18 6.03
N ALA A 155 -19.74 -1.90 4.73
CA ALA A 155 -20.86 -1.81 3.80
C ALA A 155 -21.66 -3.12 3.63
N ARG A 156 -21.12 -4.26 4.10
CA ARG A 156 -21.78 -5.57 4.12
C ARG A 156 -22.19 -6.02 5.53
N GLY A 157 -22.11 -5.13 6.53
CA GLY A 157 -22.42 -5.43 7.92
C GLY A 157 -21.40 -6.32 8.64
N GLU A 158 -20.23 -6.56 8.05
CA GLU A 158 -19.17 -7.32 8.70
C GLU A 158 -18.34 -6.40 9.60
N HIS A 159 -18.23 -6.79 10.87
CA HIS A 159 -17.30 -6.21 11.82
C HIS A 159 -16.07 -7.12 11.93
N LEU A 160 -14.88 -6.56 11.78
CA LEU A 160 -13.62 -7.27 11.96
C LEU A 160 -13.42 -7.55 13.46
N ARG A 161 -13.76 -8.77 13.92
CA ARG A 161 -13.63 -9.16 15.33
C ARG A 161 -12.28 -9.80 15.56
N GLN A 162 -11.85 -10.70 14.70
CA GLN A 162 -10.56 -11.39 14.83
C GLN A 162 -9.68 -11.07 13.64
N ALA A 163 -8.44 -10.64 13.88
CA ALA A 163 -7.41 -10.60 12.85
C ALA A 163 -6.02 -10.59 13.48
N ALA A 164 -5.02 -10.96 12.68
CA ALA A 164 -3.62 -10.65 12.93
C ALA A 164 -3.06 -9.87 11.74
N ILE A 165 -2.49 -8.71 12.00
CA ILE A 165 -1.96 -7.80 10.99
C ILE A 165 -0.58 -7.41 11.46
N HIS A 166 0.39 -7.53 10.57
CA HIS A 166 1.73 -7.01 10.75
C HIS A 166 2.15 -6.25 9.50
N ASP A 167 2.01 -4.92 9.52
CA ASP A 167 2.36 -4.06 8.40
C ASP A 167 3.67 -3.31 8.69
N GLN A 168 4.68 -3.58 7.87
CA GLN A 168 6.06 -3.16 8.11
C GLN A 168 6.56 -2.26 6.99
N TRP A 169 6.96 -1.05 7.35
CA TRP A 169 7.63 -0.12 6.44
C TRP A 169 9.10 0.00 6.81
N ARG A 170 9.99 -0.09 5.82
CA ARG A 170 11.42 0.17 6.00
C ARG A 170 11.90 1.05 4.85
N LEU A 171 12.14 2.32 5.16
CA LEU A 171 12.63 3.31 4.20
C LEU A 171 14.11 3.60 4.44
N ARG A 172 14.91 3.34 3.41
CA ARG A 172 16.32 3.70 3.38
C ARG A 172 16.55 4.81 2.36
N ARG A 173 17.30 5.84 2.78
CA ARG A 173 17.90 6.82 1.88
C ARG A 173 19.36 6.46 1.69
N ASP A 174 19.75 6.23 0.44
CA ASP A 174 21.01 5.59 0.07
C ASP A 174 21.16 4.25 0.85
N SER A 175 22.12 4.16 1.77
CA SER A 175 22.35 2.99 2.64
C SER A 175 21.77 3.12 4.05
N GLN A 176 21.25 4.29 4.43
CA GLN A 176 20.82 4.60 5.80
C GLN A 176 19.32 4.39 5.99
N LEU A 177 18.92 3.70 7.07
CA LEU A 177 17.52 3.59 7.48
C LEU A 177 17.07 4.94 8.09
N ILE A 178 16.17 5.65 7.40
CA ILE A 178 15.67 6.96 7.84
C ILE A 178 14.27 6.88 8.45
N TRP A 179 13.51 5.82 8.15
CA TRP A 179 12.20 5.60 8.74
C TRP A 179 11.82 4.13 8.79
N ALA A 180 11.17 3.75 9.88
CA ALA A 180 10.57 2.44 10.08
C ALA A 180 9.22 2.60 10.76
N ASP A 181 8.21 1.89 10.24
CA ASP A 181 6.90 1.74 10.89
C ASP A 181 6.59 0.25 11.05
N ASP A 182 5.95 -0.09 12.16
CA ASP A 182 5.57 -1.46 12.48
C ASP A 182 4.19 -1.43 13.14
N PHE A 183 3.15 -1.52 12.31
CA PHE A 183 1.78 -1.54 12.76
C PHE A 183 1.34 -2.98 13.01
N ARG A 184 0.92 -3.27 14.26
CA ARG A 184 0.45 -4.60 14.65
C ARG A 184 -0.90 -4.56 15.33
N LEU A 185 -1.78 -5.45 14.88
CA LEU A 185 -3.00 -5.82 15.59
C LEU A 185 -3.06 -7.34 15.66
N ASN A 186 -3.47 -7.89 16.80
CA ASN A 186 -3.63 -9.33 16.95
C ASN A 186 -4.74 -9.63 17.96
N GLY A 187 -5.72 -10.44 17.55
CA GLY A 187 -6.85 -10.86 18.37
C GLY A 187 -8.08 -9.99 18.13
N ASP A 188 -8.71 -9.53 19.21
CA ASP A 188 -9.97 -8.76 19.17
C ASP A 188 -9.78 -7.36 18.60
N VAL A 189 -9.89 -7.21 17.28
CA VAL A 189 -9.68 -5.93 16.58
C VAL A 189 -10.72 -4.89 16.97
N GLU A 190 -11.94 -5.31 17.28
CA GLU A 190 -13.00 -4.41 17.72
C GLU A 190 -12.65 -3.77 19.06
N ALA A 191 -12.19 -4.55 20.02
CA ALA A 191 -11.72 -4.01 21.29
C ALA A 191 -10.45 -3.16 21.13
N LEU A 192 -9.52 -3.59 20.27
CA LEU A 192 -8.27 -2.87 20.03
C LEU A 192 -8.51 -1.49 19.40
N ARG A 193 -9.36 -1.39 18.38
CA ARG A 193 -9.56 -0.11 17.65
C ARG A 193 -10.09 1.01 18.54
N HIS A 194 -10.86 0.69 19.57
CA HIS A 194 -11.39 1.69 20.52
C HIS A 194 -10.33 2.28 21.46
N ARG A 195 -9.09 1.77 21.45
CA ARG A 195 -7.99 2.37 22.21
C ARG A 195 -7.58 3.69 21.56
N ARG A 196 -7.65 4.79 22.34
CA ARG A 196 -7.34 6.15 21.90
C ARG A 196 -5.94 6.29 21.27
N SER A 197 -4.95 5.61 21.84
CA SER A 197 -3.56 5.67 21.38
C SER A 197 -3.28 4.85 20.12
N LEU A 198 -4.27 4.11 19.61
CA LEU A 198 -4.12 3.21 18.47
C LEU A 198 -4.94 3.71 17.27
N LEU A 199 -6.27 3.51 17.30
CA LEU A 199 -7.17 3.92 16.22
C LEU A 199 -8.29 4.85 16.69
N ASP A 200 -8.57 4.90 17.99
CA ASP A 200 -9.65 5.70 18.59
C ASP A 200 -10.99 5.56 17.84
N GLY A 201 -11.37 4.32 17.57
CA GLY A 201 -12.60 3.95 16.89
C GLY A 201 -12.52 3.92 15.35
N ALA A 202 -11.42 4.34 14.73
CA ALA A 202 -11.30 4.30 13.28
C ALA A 202 -11.38 2.87 12.71
N HIS A 203 -12.03 2.75 11.53
CA HIS A 203 -12.09 1.50 10.76
C HIS A 203 -11.20 1.52 9.52
N ALA A 204 -10.65 2.68 9.17
CA ALA A 204 -9.84 2.84 8.00
C ALA A 204 -8.61 3.68 8.35
N ILE A 205 -7.44 3.27 7.88
CA ILE A 205 -6.19 3.99 8.09
C ILE A 205 -5.43 4.11 6.77
N ALA A 206 -4.93 5.30 6.47
CA ALA A 206 -3.96 5.53 5.40
C ALA A 206 -2.66 6.11 5.95
N THR A 207 -1.54 5.63 5.42
CA THR A 207 -0.21 6.22 5.63
C THR A 207 0.32 6.65 4.28
N ILE A 208 0.65 7.94 4.14
CA ILE A 208 1.22 8.53 2.93
C ILE A 208 2.56 9.13 3.31
N ILE A 209 3.60 8.83 2.54
CA ILE A 209 4.93 9.43 2.69
C ILE A 209 5.34 10.15 1.41
N TYR A 210 6.02 11.29 1.59
CA TYR A 210 6.75 11.96 0.51
C TYR A 210 8.20 12.12 0.91
N VAL A 211 9.13 11.58 0.12
CA VAL A 211 10.58 11.59 0.37
C VAL A 211 11.23 12.31 -0.79
N ALA A 212 11.85 13.45 -0.52
CA ALA A 212 12.55 14.25 -1.51
C ALA A 212 13.35 15.38 -0.84
N PRO A 213 14.33 15.98 -1.53
CA PRO A 213 15.04 17.17 -1.02
C PRO A 213 14.13 18.35 -0.67
N ASP A 214 13.02 18.54 -1.40
CA ASP A 214 12.03 19.61 -1.23
C ASP A 214 10.86 19.23 -0.31
N ALA A 215 10.91 18.09 0.37
CA ALA A 215 9.87 17.68 1.31
C ALA A 215 9.60 18.72 2.42
N PRO A 216 10.61 19.36 3.05
CA PRO A 216 10.37 20.38 4.07
C PRO A 216 9.59 21.59 3.57
N ASP A 217 9.84 22.01 2.33
CA ASP A 217 9.19 23.17 1.72
C ASP A 217 7.69 22.92 1.46
N LEU A 218 7.28 21.65 1.38
CA LEU A 218 5.92 21.22 1.09
C LEU A 218 5.09 20.89 2.34
N LEU A 219 5.66 21.02 3.55
CA LEU A 219 4.96 20.69 4.80
C LEU A 219 3.70 21.53 4.98
N GLU A 220 3.78 22.85 4.77
CA GLU A 220 2.62 23.73 4.92
C GLU A 220 1.57 23.48 3.84
N THR A 221 1.98 23.15 2.62
CA THR A 221 1.06 22.71 1.57
C THR A 221 0.30 21.46 2.02
N ALA A 222 1.00 20.43 2.50
CA ALA A 222 0.39 19.20 2.98
C ALA A 222 -0.57 19.46 4.17
N ARG A 223 -0.17 20.31 5.13
CA ARG A 223 -1.03 20.71 6.26
C ARG A 223 -2.30 21.40 5.79
N CYS A 224 -2.17 22.38 4.89
CA CYS A 224 -3.31 23.11 4.34
C CYS A 224 -4.29 22.18 3.62
N THR A 225 -3.78 21.20 2.86
CA THR A 225 -4.63 20.21 2.19
C THR A 225 -5.42 19.36 3.20
N LEU A 226 -4.81 18.97 4.31
CA LEU A 226 -5.46 18.15 5.34
C LEU A 226 -6.42 18.92 6.25
N ARG A 227 -6.39 20.26 6.28
CA ARG A 227 -7.31 21.07 7.13
C ARG A 227 -8.79 20.85 6.78
N ASN A 228 -9.07 20.47 5.54
CA ASN A 228 -10.42 20.22 5.05
C ASN A 228 -10.81 18.73 5.07
N ALA A 229 -9.96 17.85 5.62
CA ALA A 229 -10.28 16.44 5.78
C ALA A 229 -11.38 16.28 6.83
N GLU A 230 -12.35 15.41 6.56
CA GLU A 230 -13.35 14.98 7.56
C GLU A 230 -12.76 13.94 8.50
N CYS A 231 -11.90 13.07 7.96
CA CYS A 231 -11.13 12.12 8.70
C CYS A 231 -10.11 12.84 9.59
N ARG A 232 -9.77 12.20 10.71
CA ARG A 232 -8.69 12.71 11.56
C ARG A 232 -7.37 12.50 10.84
N ALA A 233 -6.71 13.59 10.49
CA ALA A 233 -5.46 13.56 9.76
C ALA A 233 -4.36 14.36 10.46
N GLY A 234 -3.11 14.01 10.18
CA GLY A 234 -1.94 14.77 10.61
C GLY A 234 -0.77 14.53 9.67
N VAL A 235 0.08 15.55 9.53
CA VAL A 235 1.32 15.46 8.77
C VAL A 235 2.47 16.10 9.54
N SER A 236 3.60 15.42 9.56
CA SER A 236 4.87 15.92 10.11
C SER A 236 5.98 15.77 9.09
N GLU A 237 7.00 16.60 9.21
CA GLU A 237 8.27 16.45 8.48
C GLU A 237 9.30 15.82 9.41
N HIS A 238 10.10 14.91 8.87
CA HIS A 238 11.27 14.37 9.52
C HIS A 238 12.33 13.98 8.49
N ALA A 239 13.53 14.57 8.60
CA ALA A 239 14.72 14.19 7.85
C ALA A 239 14.54 14.21 6.32
N GLY A 240 13.82 15.19 5.76
CA GLY A 240 13.54 15.29 4.33
C GLY A 240 12.45 14.32 3.86
N MET A 241 11.54 13.99 4.77
CA MET A 241 10.35 13.17 4.49
C MET A 241 9.13 13.77 5.17
N LEU A 242 8.02 13.87 4.44
CA LEU A 242 6.70 14.09 5.02
C LEU A 242 6.06 12.74 5.34
N ILE A 243 5.45 12.63 6.52
CA ILE A 243 4.65 11.48 6.94
C ILE A 243 3.25 11.99 7.25
N CYS A 244 2.28 11.54 6.48
CA CYS A 244 0.86 11.82 6.67
C CYS A 244 0.15 10.54 7.14
N ARG A 245 -0.67 10.66 8.18
CA ARG A 245 -1.60 9.61 8.63
C ARG A 245 -3.02 10.14 8.62
N ILE A 246 -3.93 9.34 8.09
CA ILE A 246 -5.37 9.65 8.03
C ILE A 246 -6.14 8.48 8.63
N LEU A 247 -7.01 8.78 9.59
CA LEU A 247 -7.86 7.82 10.29
C LEU A 247 -9.32 8.15 10.02
N GLY A 248 -10.02 7.23 9.38
CA GLY A 248 -11.41 7.38 8.94
C GLY A 248 -12.38 6.44 9.66
N PRO A 249 -13.66 6.84 9.78
CA PRO A 249 -14.71 5.99 10.33
C PRO A 249 -15.10 4.83 9.38
N ASP A 250 -14.83 4.99 8.09
CA ASP A 250 -15.11 4.02 7.03
C ASP A 250 -14.21 4.25 5.81
N ASN A 251 -14.36 3.40 4.79
CA ASN A 251 -13.58 3.47 3.56
C ASN A 251 -13.98 4.63 2.64
N ILE A 252 -15.22 5.13 2.73
CA ILE A 252 -15.75 6.18 1.85
C ILE A 252 -15.15 7.52 2.26
N SER A 253 -15.26 7.88 3.54
CA SER A 253 -14.67 9.13 4.05
C SER A 253 -13.15 9.13 3.90
N LEU A 254 -12.48 8.00 4.18
CA LEU A 254 -11.04 7.88 4.00
C LEU A 254 -10.64 8.07 2.54
N ARG A 255 -11.33 7.39 1.61
CA ARG A 255 -11.06 7.51 0.16
C ARG A 255 -11.22 8.92 -0.35
N ARG A 256 -12.31 9.59 0.01
CA ARG A 256 -12.52 10.97 -0.40
C ARG A 256 -11.38 11.89 0.05
N ASP A 257 -10.95 11.76 1.30
CA ASP A 257 -9.90 12.61 1.86
C ASP A 257 -8.50 12.28 1.30
N VAL A 258 -8.19 10.99 1.07
CA VAL A 258 -6.97 10.54 0.40
C VAL A 258 -6.93 11.04 -1.04
N GLU A 259 -8.04 10.93 -1.78
CA GLU A 259 -8.12 11.39 -3.17
C GLU A 259 -7.95 12.90 -3.28
N ALA A 260 -8.63 13.66 -2.41
CA ALA A 260 -8.47 15.10 -2.31
C ALA A 260 -7.01 15.48 -1.96
N PHE A 261 -6.42 14.79 -0.98
CA PHE A 261 -5.04 15.02 -0.58
C PHE A 261 -4.07 14.81 -1.74
N LEU A 262 -4.12 13.64 -2.38
CA LEU A 262 -3.23 13.29 -3.47
C LEU A 262 -3.42 14.21 -4.68
N ALA A 263 -4.65 14.56 -5.04
CA ALA A 263 -4.90 15.46 -6.17
C ALA A 263 -4.29 16.85 -5.94
N THR A 264 -4.50 17.44 -4.76
CA THR A 264 -3.94 18.76 -4.41
C THR A 264 -2.44 18.70 -4.23
N PHE A 265 -1.93 17.72 -3.51
CA PHE A 265 -0.49 17.60 -3.23
C PHE A 265 0.30 17.35 -4.52
N ARG A 266 -0.18 16.46 -5.41
CA ARG A 266 0.45 16.23 -6.71
C ARG A 266 0.37 17.45 -7.62
N ALA A 267 -0.71 18.23 -7.55
CA ALA A 267 -0.79 19.48 -8.29
C ALA A 267 0.29 20.48 -7.84
N ALA A 268 0.54 20.57 -6.53
CA ALA A 268 1.63 21.38 -6.00
C ALA A 268 3.01 20.84 -6.42
N LEU A 269 3.22 19.51 -6.38
CA LEU A 269 4.47 18.88 -6.82
C LEU A 269 4.79 19.14 -8.29
N TYR A 270 3.77 19.18 -9.15
CA TYR A 270 3.95 19.32 -10.59
C TYR A 270 3.88 20.77 -11.07
N GLY A 271 3.24 21.66 -10.31
CA GLY A 271 2.92 23.02 -10.74
C GLY A 271 1.70 23.11 -11.68
N TYR A 272 0.95 22.03 -11.86
CA TYR A 272 -0.26 21.97 -12.69
C TYR A 272 -1.21 20.86 -12.21
N PRO A 273 -2.51 20.89 -12.56
CA PRO A 273 -3.48 19.88 -12.13
C PRO A 273 -3.04 18.43 -12.42
N ALA A 274 -3.13 17.58 -11.42
CA ALA A 274 -2.59 16.22 -11.43
C ALA A 274 -3.66 15.19 -11.04
N PRO A 275 -4.56 14.79 -11.96
CA PRO A 275 -5.58 13.79 -11.64
C PRO A 275 -4.95 12.45 -11.28
N LEU A 276 -5.64 11.70 -10.43
CA LEU A 276 -5.24 10.35 -10.02
C LEU A 276 -5.20 9.37 -11.21
N PRO A 277 -4.46 8.25 -11.10
CA PRO A 277 -4.48 7.21 -12.11
C PRO A 277 -5.91 6.79 -12.44
N ARG A 278 -6.20 6.51 -13.71
CA ARG A 278 -7.61 6.31 -14.16
C ARG A 278 -8.33 5.18 -13.44
N VAL A 279 -7.60 4.15 -13.01
CA VAL A 279 -8.15 3.01 -12.25
C VAL A 279 -8.71 3.41 -10.88
N TRP A 280 -8.43 4.62 -10.40
CA TRP A 280 -9.02 5.16 -9.18
C TRP A 280 -10.45 5.65 -9.35
N ALA A 281 -10.83 6.03 -10.58
CA ALA A 281 -12.16 6.53 -10.91
C ALA A 281 -13.15 5.41 -11.31
N CYS A 282 -12.77 4.14 -11.07
CA CYS A 282 -13.56 2.95 -11.40
C CYS A 282 -14.48 2.54 -10.26
#